data_AF-A0A9P4T6T4-F1
#
_entry.id   AF-A0A9P4T6T4-F1
#
_cell.length_a   1.000
_cell.length_b   1.000
_cell.length_c   1.000
_cell.angle_alpha   90.00
_cell.angle_beta   90.00
_cell.angle_gamma   90.00
#
_symmetry.space_group_name_H-M   'P 1'
#
loop_
_entity.id
_entity.type
_entity.pdbx_description
1 polymer ?
#
loop_
_entity_poly.entity_id
_entity_poly.type
_entity_poly.pdbx_seq_one_letter_code
_entity_poly.pdbx_strand_id
1 'polypeptide(L)'
;MTTTSSTRLEIFARIPLVVLFNWSNLLVFDIANQKDPQSVKEDALNKPWRVIPSGRLTPDDLRQAMLIVIPAVLAFNHIMLSTGTESALIIILTWLYNDLGGGEKWITRNEYGSQL
;
A
#
# COMPACT_ATOMS: atom_id res chain seq x y z
N MET A 1 -28.99 -17.34 -19.34
CA MET A 1 -28.05 -16.82 -18.32
C MET A 1 -28.83 -16.57 -17.04
N THR A 2 -28.73 -17.45 -16.06
CA THR A 2 -29.39 -17.30 -14.75
C THR A 2 -28.47 -16.52 -13.82
N THR A 3 -28.83 -15.28 -13.52
CA THR A 3 -28.17 -14.48 -12.48
C THR A 3 -28.61 -15.00 -11.11
N THR A 4 -27.84 -15.92 -10.52
CA THR A 4 -28.01 -16.28 -9.11
C THR A 4 -27.64 -15.09 -8.25
N SER A 5 -28.64 -14.46 -7.65
CA SER A 5 -28.44 -13.42 -6.64
C SER A 5 -27.69 -14.06 -5.46
N SER A 6 -26.52 -13.51 -5.11
CA SER A 6 -25.74 -14.01 -3.98
C SER A 6 -26.55 -13.88 -2.70
N THR A 7 -26.63 -14.97 -1.95
CA THR A 7 -27.30 -14.95 -0.64
C THR A 7 -26.55 -14.03 0.32
N ARG A 8 -27.24 -13.43 1.29
CA ARG A 8 -26.59 -12.57 2.31
C ARG A 8 -25.43 -13.31 3.01
N LEU A 9 -25.58 -14.61 3.22
CA LEU A 9 -24.56 -15.46 3.83
C LEU A 9 -23.31 -15.57 2.95
N GLU A 10 -23.46 -15.74 1.63
CA GLU A 10 -22.32 -15.74 0.70
C GLU A 10 -21.56 -14.41 0.73
N ILE A 11 -22.26 -13.28 0.87
CA ILE A 11 -21.64 -11.96 0.99
C ILE A 11 -20.82 -11.88 2.29
N PHE A 12 -21.41 -12.27 3.43
CA PHE A 12 -20.68 -12.27 4.71
C PHE A 12 -19.48 -13.23 4.69
N ALA A 13 -19.61 -14.38 4.03
CA ALA A 13 -18.52 -15.35 3.88
C ALA A 13 -17.32 -14.80 3.08
N ARG A 14 -17.51 -13.74 2.28
CA ARG A 14 -16.41 -13.08 1.55
C ARG A 14 -15.63 -12.09 2.39
N ILE A 15 -16.13 -11.65 3.55
CA ILE A 15 -15.47 -10.63 4.38
C ILE A 15 -14.01 -10.98 4.68
N PRO A 16 -13.65 -12.21 5.11
CA PRO A 16 -12.25 -12.54 5.36
C PRO A 16 -11.36 -12.37 4.13
N LEU A 17 -11.87 -12.74 2.94
CA LEU A 17 -11.13 -12.58 1.68
C LEU A 17 -10.93 -11.11 1.32
N VAL A 18 -11.95 -10.27 1.53
CA VAL A 18 -11.86 -8.82 1.34
C VAL A 18 -10.85 -8.20 2.29
N VAL A 19 -10.84 -8.63 3.56
CA VAL A 19 -9.87 -8.16 4.56
C VAL A 19 -8.45 -8.56 4.14
N LEU A 20 -8.22 -9.81 3.72
CA LEU A 20 -6.90 -10.27 3.26
C LEU A 20 -6.43 -9.54 2.00
N PHE A 21 -7.33 -9.31 1.03
CA PHE A 21 -7.04 -8.52 -0.16
C PHE A 21 -6.56 -7.11 0.21
N ASN A 22 -7.34 -6.40 1.04
CA ASN A 22 -6.99 -5.04 1.44
C ASN A 22 -5.71 -5.00 2.28
N TRP A 23 -5.59 -5.88 3.28
CA TRP A 23 -4.45 -5.93 4.17
C TRP A 23 -3.14 -6.20 3.41
N SER A 24 -3.13 -7.15 2.47
CA SER A 24 -1.93 -7.48 1.70
C SER A 24 -1.48 -6.36 0.77
N ASN A 25 -2.42 -5.65 0.12
CA ASN A 25 -2.09 -4.49 -0.70
C ASN A 25 -1.67 -3.27 0.14
N LEU A 26 -2.31 -3.05 1.30
CA LEU A 26 -1.92 -2.01 2.26
C LEU A 26 -0.52 -2.22 2.81
N LEU A 27 -0.09 -3.46 3.01
CA LEU A 27 1.29 -3.77 3.40
C LEU A 27 2.30 -3.19 2.39
N VAL A 28 2.06 -3.37 1.08
CA VAL A 28 2.93 -2.79 0.04
C VAL A 28 2.89 -1.26 0.08
N PHE A 29 1.69 -0.69 0.22
CA PHE A 29 1.50 0.74 0.28
C PHE A 29 2.21 1.38 1.48
N ASP A 30 2.05 0.84 2.68
CA ASP A 30 2.64 1.37 3.90
C ASP A 30 4.16 1.31 3.90
N ILE A 31 4.74 0.25 3.32
CA ILE A 31 6.18 0.17 3.09
C ILE A 31 6.61 1.22 2.07
N ALA A 32 5.87 1.36 0.96
CA ALA A 32 6.21 2.30 -0.10
C ALA A 32 6.19 3.76 0.37
N ASN A 33 5.22 4.10 1.22
CA ASN A 33 5.02 5.43 1.79
C ASN A 33 6.09 5.83 2.84
N GLN A 34 7.01 4.93 3.19
CA GLN A 34 8.09 5.20 4.17
C GLN A 34 9.47 5.36 3.53
N LYS A 35 9.57 5.33 2.20
CA LYS A 35 10.86 5.40 1.50
C LYS A 35 11.39 6.82 1.32
N ASP A 36 10.50 7.79 1.16
CA ASP A 36 10.87 9.14 0.80
C ASP A 36 11.48 9.89 2.02
N PRO A 37 12.64 10.56 1.86
CA PRO A 37 13.28 11.25 2.98
C PRO A 37 12.43 12.32 3.66
N GLN A 38 11.54 13.02 2.93
CA GLN A 38 10.61 13.98 3.54
C GLN A 38 9.52 13.25 4.32
N SER A 39 8.99 12.16 3.77
CA SER A 39 8.03 11.31 4.47
C SER A 39 8.62 10.74 5.77
N VAL A 40 9.90 10.34 5.77
CA VAL A 40 10.60 9.87 6.98
C VAL A 40 10.73 10.98 8.02
N LYS A 41 11.06 12.21 7.61
CA LYS A 41 11.13 13.37 8.51
C LYS A 41 9.76 13.69 9.11
N GLU A 42 8.71 13.71 8.29
CA GLU A 42 7.33 13.92 8.72
C GLU A 42 6.88 12.82 9.70
N ASP A 43 7.15 11.56 9.36
CA ASP A 43 6.81 10.41 10.20
C ASP A 43 7.60 10.40 11.52
N ALA A 44 8.83 10.93 11.57
CA ALA A 44 9.56 11.03 12.83
C ALA A 44 8.85 11.93 13.85
N LEU A 45 8.11 12.92 13.38
CA LEU A 45 7.29 13.80 14.22
C LEU A 45 5.92 13.19 14.51
N ASN A 46 5.23 12.70 13.48
CA ASN A 46 3.82 12.28 13.57
C ASN A 46 3.64 10.81 14.00
N LYS A 47 4.57 9.95 13.59
CA LYS A 47 4.49 8.49 13.68
C LYS A 47 5.84 7.87 14.09
N PRO A 48 6.44 8.29 15.22
CA PRO A 48 7.79 7.88 15.60
C PRO A 48 7.97 6.36 15.79
N TRP A 49 6.87 5.62 15.96
CA TRP A 49 6.87 4.15 16.07
C TRP A 49 7.07 3.41 14.74
N ARG A 50 7.04 4.10 13.59
CA ARG A 50 7.28 3.51 12.26
C ARG A 50 8.69 2.93 12.14
N VAL A 51 8.89 1.99 11.23
CA VAL A 51 10.11 1.16 11.19
C VAL A 51 11.37 1.98 10.89
N ILE A 52 11.29 2.96 9.98
CA ILE A 52 12.43 3.83 9.65
C ILE A 52 12.67 4.87 10.76
N PRO A 53 11.69 5.67 11.21
CA PRO A 53 11.94 6.67 12.25
C PRO A 53 12.39 6.09 13.59
N SER A 54 11.92 4.89 13.95
CA SER A 54 12.37 4.18 15.16
C SER A 54 13.73 3.50 15.03
N GLY A 55 14.39 3.60 13.87
CA GLY A 55 15.72 3.03 13.64
C GLY A 55 15.76 1.50 13.58
N ARG A 56 14.61 0.82 13.39
CA ARG A 56 14.55 -0.65 13.32
C ARG A 56 15.03 -1.18 11.97
N LEU A 57 14.86 -0.41 10.91
CA LEU A 57 15.33 -0.70 9.56
C LEU A 57 15.88 0.57 8.92
N THR A 58 16.84 0.40 8.02
CA THR A 58 17.30 1.48 7.14
C THR A 58 16.39 1.60 5.91
N PRO A 59 16.39 2.76 5.22
CA PRO A 59 15.67 2.90 3.96
C PRO A 59 16.08 1.86 2.91
N ASP A 60 17.34 1.43 2.91
CA ASP A 60 17.85 0.42 1.97
C ASP A 60 17.32 -0.98 2.30
N ASP A 61 17.20 -1.32 3.59
CA ASP A 61 16.54 -2.56 4.02
C ASP A 61 15.09 -2.61 3.53
N LEU A 62 14.37 -1.49 3.60
CA LEU A 62 13.00 -1.40 3.07
C LEU A 62 12.97 -1.61 1.55
N ARG A 63 13.89 -1.00 0.80
CA ARG A 63 13.98 -1.20 -0.66
C ARG A 63 14.22 -2.67 -1.01
N GLN A 64 15.10 -3.34 -0.29
CA GLN A 64 15.35 -4.77 -0.48
C GLN A 64 14.12 -5.62 -0.10
N ALA A 65 13.45 -5.28 1.01
CA ALA A 65 12.21 -5.96 1.40
C ALA A 65 11.13 -5.84 0.32
N MET A 66 11.01 -4.69 -0.34
CA MET A 66 10.03 -4.50 -1.42
C MET A 66 10.26 -5.42 -2.63
N LEU A 67 11.51 -5.80 -2.93
CA LEU A 67 11.83 -6.76 -3.99
C LEU A 67 11.22 -8.14 -3.72
N ILE A 68 10.91 -8.46 -2.46
CA ILE A 68 10.31 -9.73 -2.04
C ILE A 68 8.81 -9.55 -1.79
N VAL A 69 8.42 -8.49 -1.08
CA VAL A 69 7.02 -8.26 -0.67
C VAL A 69 6.12 -8.01 -1.88
N ILE A 70 6.55 -7.23 -2.88
CA ILE A 70 5.74 -6.96 -4.08
C ILE A 70 5.40 -8.25 -4.83
N PRO A 71 6.37 -9.09 -5.27
CA PRO A 71 6.04 -10.31 -6.00
C PRO A 71 5.29 -11.32 -5.11
N ALA A 72 5.58 -11.38 -3.81
CA ALA A 72 4.84 -12.26 -2.89
C ALA A 72 3.36 -11.85 -2.77
N VAL A 73 3.07 -10.55 -2.61
CA VAL A 73 1.69 -10.04 -2.54
C VAL A 73 0.98 -10.22 -3.88
N LEU A 74 1.64 -9.95 -5.00
CA LEU A 74 1.04 -10.15 -6.32
C LEU A 74 0.72 -11.64 -6.58
N ALA A 75 1.65 -12.54 -6.27
CA ALA A 75 1.45 -13.97 -6.39
C ALA A 75 0.34 -14.48 -5.46
N PHE A 76 0.31 -14.02 -4.20
CA PHE A 76 -0.74 -14.36 -3.26
C PHE A 76 -2.12 -13.93 -3.76
N ASN A 77 -2.26 -12.68 -4.19
CA ASN A 77 -3.53 -12.16 -4.72
C ASN A 77 -3.96 -12.87 -6.01
N HIS A 78 -3.01 -13.17 -6.90
CA HIS A 78 -3.31 -13.89 -8.14
C HIS A 78 -3.74 -15.35 -7.89
N ILE A 79 -2.97 -16.09 -7.10
CA ILE A 79 -3.13 -17.54 -6.91
C ILE A 79 -4.26 -17.84 -5.91
N MET A 80 -4.31 -17.14 -4.78
CA MET A 80 -5.20 -17.48 -3.66
C MET A 80 -6.53 -16.74 -3.71
N LEU A 81 -6.55 -15.51 -4.25
CA LEU A 81 -7.74 -14.65 -4.24
C LEU A 81 -8.33 -14.43 -5.64
N SER A 82 -7.61 -14.82 -6.69
CA SER A 82 -7.98 -14.55 -8.10
C SER A 82 -8.13 -13.05 -8.41
N THR A 83 -7.41 -12.19 -7.70
CA THR A 83 -7.45 -10.72 -7.80
C THR A 83 -6.08 -10.13 -8.20
N GLY A 84 -5.33 -10.86 -9.02
CA GLY A 84 -3.97 -10.49 -9.40
C GLY A 84 -3.89 -9.19 -10.22
N THR A 85 -4.84 -8.99 -11.14
CA THR A 85 -4.90 -7.78 -11.99
C THR A 85 -5.19 -6.54 -11.16
N GLU A 86 -6.17 -6.63 -10.26
CA GLU A 86 -6.55 -5.56 -9.33
C GLU A 86 -5.39 -5.23 -8.40
N SER A 87 -4.69 -6.24 -7.87
CA SER A 87 -3.49 -6.03 -7.05
C SER A 87 -2.36 -5.37 -7.85
N ALA A 88 -2.12 -5.78 -9.09
CA ALA A 88 -1.13 -5.13 -9.95
C ALA A 88 -1.45 -3.66 -10.19
N LEU A 89 -2.72 -3.33 -10.48
CA LEU A 89 -3.17 -1.95 -10.65
C LEU A 89 -2.97 -1.13 -9.37
N ILE A 90 -3.33 -1.66 -8.20
CA ILE A 90 -3.11 -0.98 -6.91
C ILE A 90 -1.62 -0.74 -6.65
N ILE A 91 -0.74 -1.70 -6.94
CA ILE A 91 0.70 -1.56 -6.78
C ILE A 91 1.27 -0.50 -7.74
N ILE A 92 0.82 -0.47 -9.00
CA ILE A 92 1.21 0.57 -9.96
C ILE A 92 0.76 1.95 -9.48
N LEU A 93 -0.48 2.08 -9.01
CA LEU A 93 -0.99 3.34 -8.45
C LEU A 93 -0.23 3.76 -7.19
N THR A 94 0.17 2.79 -6.34
CA THR A 94 1.02 3.03 -5.17
C THR A 94 2.36 3.61 -5.57
N TRP A 95 3.02 3.05 -6.58
CA TRP A 95 4.28 3.57 -7.11
C TRP A 95 4.11 4.96 -7.72
N LEU A 96 3.07 5.16 -8.52
CA LEU A 96 2.77 6.45 -9.15
C LEU A 96 2.46 7.54 -8.10
N TYR A 97 1.76 7.18 -7.02
CA TYR A 97 1.48 8.08 -5.90
C TYR A 97 2.75 8.45 -5.12
N ASN A 98 3.56 7.46 -4.70
CA ASN A 98 4.68 7.65 -3.78
C ASN A 98 5.99 8.05 -4.45
N ASP A 99 6.31 7.47 -5.61
CA ASP A 99 7.62 7.61 -6.25
C ASP A 99 7.61 8.65 -7.39
N LEU A 100 6.46 8.89 -8.02
CA LEU A 100 6.31 9.92 -9.08
C LEU A 100 5.67 11.23 -8.60
N GLY A 101 5.47 11.36 -7.29
CA GLY A 101 4.88 12.56 -6.67
C GLY A 101 3.40 12.75 -7.01
N GLY A 102 2.69 11.68 -7.36
CA GLY A 102 1.25 11.74 -7.60
C GLY A 102 0.45 12.19 -6.37
N GLY A 103 0.91 11.85 -5.17
CA GLY A 103 0.30 12.32 -3.93
C GLY A 103 0.49 13.82 -3.65
N GLU A 104 1.47 14.46 -4.29
CA GLU A 104 1.78 15.89 -4.09
C GLU A 104 1.14 16.77 -5.16
N LYS A 105 1.10 16.30 -6.41
CA LYS A 105 0.81 17.12 -7.59
C LYS A 105 -0.64 17.06 -8.07
N TRP A 106 -1.42 16.05 -7.69
CA TRP A 106 -2.60 15.69 -8.47
C TRP A 106 -3.89 16.43 -8.11
N ILE A 107 -4.01 16.92 -6.89
CA ILE A 107 -4.96 17.96 -6.44
C ILE A 107 -4.37 18.52 -5.14
N THR A 108 -3.59 19.60 -5.25
CA THR A 108 -3.15 20.50 -4.15
C THR A 108 -2.98 19.87 -2.76
N ARG A 109 -1.78 19.41 -2.42
CA ARG A 109 -1.38 19.26 -1.00
C ARG A 109 -0.56 20.49 -0.59
N ASN A 110 -1.28 21.55 -0.20
CA ASN A 110 -0.82 22.80 0.41
C ASN A 110 0.59 23.30 0.00
N GLU A 111 0.64 24.25 -0.92
CA GLU A 111 1.80 25.13 -1.17
C GLU A 111 2.18 26.03 0.04
N TYR A 112 1.58 25.82 1.21
CA TYR A 112 1.77 26.63 2.43
C TYR A 112 2.73 26.03 3.46
N GLY A 113 3.35 24.87 3.18
CA GLY A 113 4.28 24.22 4.12
C GLY A 113 5.77 24.53 3.91
N SER A 114 6.15 25.27 2.87
CA SER A 114 7.55 25.43 2.44
C SER A 114 8.26 26.69 2.97
N GLN A 115 7.78 27.29 4.07
CA GLN A 115 8.39 28.49 4.67
C GLN A 115 8.64 28.42 6.19
N LEU A 116 8.77 27.22 6.77
CA LEU A 116 9.28 27.04 8.14
C LEU A 116 10.38 25.97 8.19
#